data_AF-A0A0Q6GNE4-F1
#
_entry.id   AF-A0A0Q6GNE4-F1
#
_cell.length_a   1.000
_cell.length_b   1.000
_cell.length_c   1.000
_cell.angle_alpha   90.00
_cell.angle_beta   90.00
_cell.angle_gamma   90.00
#
_symmetry.space_group_name_H-M   'P 1'
#
loop_
_entity.id
_entity.type
_entity.pdbx_description
1 polymer ?
#
loop_
_entity_poly.entity_id
_entity_poly.type
_entity_poly.pdbx_seq_one_letter_code
_entity_poly.pdbx_strand_id
1 'polypeptide(L)'
;MMRLLTTVALFHIALNATPALTADLCKMALIDTHIDDQKTKIYSSEHKVRSLYYSADMAVNTDGTPRSYHPGDPEADKGLAFNNIANAISELYDAHGDRITCGDKAEDRKGACFDTFISTFEDARNSKYNPVGHAVIKTENMIPWRHDANLGRDVPCLNTVKPFEGYFISQTSLSVDTKKGLCDQSRYLDSLKYNAVVLPKRVNWRAGGVKTDGGDLVVVRDLESGKIAYAINGDRGPVKGIGEGTIALTSFLSGISIKGTETYAEIKKLHRDRVQYITFPADDIRPKTDNKFTQDDIDREGAKLFEEWGGVERLDACAKLD
;
A
#
# COMPACT_ATOMS: atom_id res chain seq x y z
N MET A 1 -19.74 67.98 -22.11
CA MET A 1 -18.99 66.84 -22.70
C MET A 1 -19.48 65.58 -21.99
N MET A 2 -20.51 64.93 -22.54
CA MET A 2 -21.27 63.86 -21.88
C MET A 2 -20.66 62.51 -22.30
N ARG A 3 -20.00 61.81 -21.37
CA ARG A 3 -19.41 60.48 -21.61
C ARG A 3 -20.51 59.42 -21.45
N LEU A 4 -20.89 58.76 -22.53
CA LEU A 4 -21.63 57.51 -22.49
C LEU A 4 -20.70 56.39 -22.01
N LEU A 5 -21.07 55.72 -20.91
CA LEU A 5 -20.48 54.48 -20.44
C LEU A 5 -21.22 53.31 -21.10
N THR A 6 -20.57 52.63 -22.03
CA THR A 6 -21.08 51.42 -22.68
C THR A 6 -20.77 50.22 -21.80
N THR A 7 -21.78 49.68 -21.12
CA THR A 7 -21.66 48.44 -20.33
C THR A 7 -21.74 47.24 -21.26
N VAL A 8 -20.62 46.51 -21.43
CA VAL A 8 -20.60 45.24 -22.16
C VAL A 8 -20.96 44.13 -21.18
N ALA A 9 -22.15 43.54 -21.34
CA ALA A 9 -22.56 42.35 -20.61
C ALA A 9 -21.90 41.11 -21.23
N LEU A 10 -20.93 40.50 -20.54
CA LEU A 10 -20.42 39.18 -20.90
C LEU A 10 -21.46 38.11 -20.47
N PHE A 11 -22.14 37.52 -21.44
CA PHE A 11 -22.91 36.29 -21.24
C PHE A 11 -21.94 35.11 -21.12
N HIS A 12 -21.78 34.56 -19.92
CA HIS A 12 -21.19 33.24 -19.74
C HIS A 12 -22.22 32.17 -20.10
N ILE A 13 -22.11 31.62 -21.31
CA ILE A 13 -22.88 30.45 -21.71
C ILE A 13 -22.22 29.24 -21.06
N ALA A 14 -22.77 28.79 -19.93
CA ALA A 14 -22.42 27.50 -19.35
C ALA A 14 -23.00 26.38 -20.25
N LEU A 15 -22.17 25.85 -21.14
CA LEU A 15 -22.48 24.64 -21.90
C LEU A 15 -22.45 23.45 -20.95
N ASN A 16 -23.62 23.07 -20.42
CA ASN A 16 -23.79 21.80 -19.72
C ASN A 16 -23.61 20.66 -20.74
N ALA A 17 -22.44 20.02 -20.72
CA ALA A 17 -22.20 18.81 -21.49
C ALA A 17 -23.22 17.73 -21.09
N THR A 18 -23.86 17.12 -22.08
CA THR A 18 -24.87 16.08 -21.86
C THR A 18 -24.22 14.81 -21.27
N PRO A 19 -24.93 14.04 -20.42
CA PRO A 19 -24.40 12.84 -19.77
C PRO A 19 -23.81 11.81 -20.75
N ALA A 20 -24.37 11.71 -21.95
CA ALA A 20 -23.92 10.79 -23.00
C ALA A 20 -22.49 11.09 -23.51
N LEU A 21 -22.09 12.36 -23.61
CA LEU A 21 -20.72 12.73 -23.98
C LEU A 21 -19.70 12.37 -22.89
N THR A 22 -20.12 12.29 -21.63
CA THR A 22 -19.21 12.02 -20.52
C THR A 22 -18.89 10.55 -20.32
N ALA A 23 -19.84 9.63 -20.60
CA ALA A 23 -19.55 8.20 -20.63
C ALA A 23 -18.62 7.81 -21.79
N ASP A 24 -18.71 8.55 -22.90
CA ASP A 24 -17.84 8.36 -24.05
C ASP A 24 -16.39 8.76 -23.81
N LEU A 25 -16.09 9.60 -22.82
CA LEU A 25 -14.71 10.02 -22.55
C LEU A 25 -13.92 8.99 -21.74
N CYS A 26 -14.57 8.31 -20.78
CA CYS A 26 -13.86 7.35 -19.92
C CYS A 26 -13.35 6.13 -20.70
N LYS A 27 -14.15 5.59 -21.61
CA LYS A 27 -13.83 4.41 -22.46
C LYS A 27 -13.34 3.18 -21.66
N MET A 28 -13.85 2.99 -20.45
CA MET A 28 -13.54 1.85 -19.60
C MET A 28 -14.71 0.85 -19.59
N ALA A 29 -14.41 -0.44 -19.57
CA ALA A 29 -15.38 -1.53 -19.48
C ALA A 29 -15.17 -2.34 -18.21
N LEU A 30 -16.25 -2.73 -17.54
CA LEU A 30 -16.21 -3.58 -16.35
C LEU A 30 -15.64 -4.96 -16.73
N ILE A 31 -14.61 -5.43 -16.01
CA ILE A 31 -13.98 -6.74 -16.25
C ILE A 31 -14.08 -7.69 -15.06
N ASP A 32 -14.23 -7.15 -13.86
CA ASP A 32 -14.25 -7.95 -12.63
C ASP A 32 -14.99 -7.19 -11.53
N THR A 33 -15.38 -7.93 -10.49
CA THR A 33 -15.89 -7.39 -9.23
C THR A 33 -15.12 -8.05 -8.11
N HIS A 34 -14.31 -7.27 -7.41
CA HIS A 34 -13.46 -7.76 -6.35
C HIS A 34 -14.30 -8.35 -5.20
N ILE A 35 -13.69 -9.28 -4.47
CA ILE A 35 -14.41 -10.09 -3.46
C ILE A 35 -14.37 -9.47 -2.06
N ASP A 36 -13.93 -8.22 -1.95
CA ASP A 36 -14.03 -7.40 -0.75
C ASP A 36 -15.48 -7.19 -0.33
N ASP A 37 -15.65 -6.57 0.84
CA ASP A 37 -16.97 -6.33 1.42
C ASP A 37 -17.76 -5.26 0.62
N GLN A 38 -17.07 -4.32 -0.03
CA GLN A 38 -17.69 -3.28 -0.86
C GLN A 38 -18.01 -3.74 -2.29
N LYS A 39 -17.53 -4.92 -2.71
CA LYS A 39 -17.66 -5.43 -4.09
C LYS A 39 -17.12 -4.45 -5.12
N THR A 40 -15.88 -4.02 -4.90
CA THR A 40 -15.21 -3.01 -5.71
C THR A 40 -15.17 -3.44 -7.18
N LYS A 41 -15.70 -2.59 -8.07
CA LYS A 41 -15.75 -2.84 -9.51
C LYS A 41 -14.41 -2.52 -10.15
N ILE A 42 -13.91 -3.43 -10.98
CA ILE A 42 -12.65 -3.25 -11.70
C ILE A 42 -12.94 -3.07 -13.17
N TYR A 43 -12.51 -1.94 -13.70
CA TYR A 43 -12.68 -1.59 -15.10
C TYR A 43 -11.35 -1.66 -15.84
N SER A 44 -11.41 -1.86 -17.17
CA SER A 44 -10.25 -1.82 -18.04
C SER A 44 -10.49 -1.02 -19.30
N SER A 45 -9.42 -0.49 -19.87
CA SER A 45 -9.42 0.20 -21.15
C SER A 45 -8.20 -0.19 -21.96
N GLU A 46 -8.37 -0.33 -23.26
CA GLU A 46 -7.29 -0.39 -24.26
C GLU A 46 -7.14 0.94 -25.03
N HIS A 47 -8.02 1.91 -24.76
CA HIS A 47 -8.00 3.20 -25.45
C HIS A 47 -6.78 4.04 -25.03
N LYS A 48 -5.94 4.38 -26.02
CA LYS A 48 -4.64 5.06 -25.92
C LYS A 48 -3.62 4.27 -25.11
N VAL A 49 -3.82 4.22 -23.79
CA VAL A 49 -2.95 3.55 -22.84
C VAL A 49 -3.74 2.46 -22.12
N ARG A 50 -3.19 1.24 -22.12
CA ARG A 50 -3.77 0.08 -21.43
C ARG A 50 -3.81 0.35 -19.94
N SER A 51 -5.00 0.33 -19.37
CA SER A 51 -5.21 0.79 -18.00
C SER A 51 -6.31 -0.01 -17.32
N LEU A 52 -6.18 -0.12 -16.01
CA LEU A 52 -7.22 -0.56 -15.09
C LEU A 52 -7.70 0.65 -14.28
N TYR A 53 -8.99 0.70 -13.95
CA TYR A 53 -9.55 1.72 -13.06
C TYR A 53 -10.44 1.07 -11.99
N TYR A 54 -10.35 1.58 -10.77
CA TYR A 54 -11.29 1.29 -9.69
C TYR A 54 -11.29 2.42 -8.65
N SER A 55 -12.32 2.46 -7.81
CA SER A 55 -12.35 3.30 -6.61
C SER A 55 -12.57 2.46 -5.36
N ALA A 56 -11.83 2.76 -4.31
CA ALA A 56 -11.91 2.11 -3.01
C ALA A 56 -11.40 3.07 -1.92
N ASP A 57 -11.73 2.80 -0.66
CA ASP A 57 -11.06 3.46 0.46
C ASP A 57 -9.58 3.03 0.52
N MET A 58 -8.71 3.91 1.02
CA MET A 58 -7.28 3.66 1.18
C MET A 58 -6.93 3.51 2.66
N ALA A 59 -6.66 2.28 3.07
CA ALA A 59 -5.98 1.98 4.33
C ALA A 59 -4.46 2.25 4.23
N VAL A 60 -3.81 2.32 5.39
CA VAL A 60 -2.37 2.59 5.48
C VAL A 60 -1.60 1.27 5.57
N ASN A 61 -0.74 1.01 4.59
CA ASN A 61 0.24 -0.06 4.63
C ASN A 61 1.56 0.45 5.23
N THR A 62 1.92 -0.10 6.39
CA THR A 62 3.18 0.24 7.04
C THR A 62 4.34 -0.62 6.56
N ASP A 63 4.10 -1.77 5.92
CA ASP A 63 5.15 -2.72 5.57
C ASP A 63 6.24 -2.09 4.69
N GLY A 64 7.49 -2.53 4.87
CA GLY A 64 8.65 -2.03 4.15
C GLY A 64 9.42 -0.90 4.84
N THR A 65 8.84 -0.21 5.82
CA THR A 65 9.61 0.79 6.59
C THR A 65 10.42 0.13 7.71
N PRO A 66 11.65 0.60 8.01
CA PRO A 66 12.43 0.09 9.15
C PRO A 66 11.73 0.24 10.51
N ARG A 67 10.68 1.06 10.61
CA ARG A 67 9.92 1.30 11.85
C ARG A 67 8.62 0.48 11.94
N SER A 68 8.30 -0.41 10.99
CA SER A 68 7.03 -1.14 11.01
C SER A 68 6.83 -1.91 12.32
N TYR A 69 7.84 -2.66 12.75
CA TYR A 69 7.73 -3.58 13.88
C TYR A 69 8.95 -3.45 14.79
N HIS A 70 8.72 -3.40 16.10
CA HIS A 70 9.78 -3.33 17.09
C HIS A 70 9.56 -4.40 18.18
N PRO A 71 10.56 -5.25 18.51
CA PRO A 71 10.39 -6.31 19.50
C PRO A 71 9.94 -5.84 20.89
N GLY A 72 10.32 -4.62 21.28
CA GLY A 72 9.94 -4.00 22.57
C GLY A 72 8.61 -3.22 22.57
N ASP A 73 7.95 -3.12 21.42
CA ASP A 73 6.66 -2.44 21.24
C ASP A 73 5.71 -3.29 20.40
N PRO A 74 5.36 -4.50 20.88
CA PRO A 74 4.58 -5.47 20.10
C PRO A 74 3.15 -5.01 19.83
N GLU A 75 2.61 -4.12 20.66
CA GLU A 75 1.27 -3.52 20.50
C GLU A 75 1.29 -2.23 19.67
N ALA A 76 2.47 -1.64 19.45
CA ALA A 76 2.68 -0.37 18.75
C ALA A 76 1.98 0.84 19.39
N ASP A 77 1.96 0.86 20.72
CA ASP A 77 1.36 1.91 21.56
C ASP A 77 2.42 2.78 22.25
N LYS A 78 3.69 2.37 22.25
CA LYS A 78 4.80 3.13 22.87
C LYS A 78 5.44 4.16 21.94
N GLY A 79 5.00 4.23 20.69
CA GLY A 79 5.62 5.09 19.69
C GLY A 79 7.04 4.63 19.36
N LEU A 80 7.30 3.31 19.34
CA LEU A 80 8.48 2.76 18.67
C LEU A 80 8.08 2.18 17.33
N ALA A 81 7.04 1.36 17.27
CA ALA A 81 6.58 0.71 16.05
C ALA A 81 5.41 1.47 15.40
N PHE A 82 5.35 1.43 14.07
CA PHE A 82 4.17 1.89 13.32
C PHE A 82 3.07 0.85 13.22
N ASN A 83 3.34 -0.42 13.56
CA ASN A 83 2.39 -1.51 13.43
C ASN A 83 2.61 -2.55 14.53
N ASN A 84 1.52 -3.18 14.96
CA ASN A 84 1.59 -4.23 15.98
C ASN A 84 2.12 -5.53 15.35
N ILE A 85 2.86 -6.31 16.14
CA ILE A 85 3.50 -7.53 15.65
C ILE A 85 2.50 -8.60 15.22
N ALA A 86 1.28 -8.59 15.76
CA ALA A 86 0.26 -9.56 15.38
C ALA A 86 -0.03 -9.47 13.87
N ASN A 87 -0.01 -8.29 13.26
CA ASN A 87 -0.18 -8.14 11.81
C ASN A 87 0.90 -8.83 10.98
N ALA A 88 2.13 -8.96 11.51
CA ALA A 88 3.20 -9.69 10.84
C ALA A 88 3.11 -11.21 11.04
N ILE A 89 2.39 -11.71 12.05
CA ILE A 89 2.37 -13.13 12.42
C ILE A 89 1.34 -13.89 11.55
N SER A 90 1.84 -14.85 10.76
CA SER A 90 1.05 -15.77 9.93
C SER A 90 0.63 -17.02 10.70
N GLU A 91 1.52 -17.54 11.55
CA GLU A 91 1.26 -18.70 12.41
C GLU A 91 1.86 -18.48 13.79
N LEU A 92 1.13 -18.97 14.81
CA LEU A 92 1.49 -18.85 16.21
C LEU A 92 1.21 -20.18 16.90
N TYR A 93 2.17 -20.67 17.68
CA TYR A 93 2.06 -21.90 18.46
C TYR A 93 2.49 -21.62 19.89
N ASP A 94 1.82 -22.23 20.85
CA ASP A 94 2.22 -22.18 22.25
C ASP A 94 3.42 -23.10 22.55
N ALA A 95 3.83 -23.17 23.82
CA ALA A 95 4.95 -23.99 24.27
C ALA A 95 4.71 -25.51 24.16
N HIS A 96 3.46 -25.94 24.00
CA HIS A 96 3.09 -27.34 23.78
C HIS A 96 3.03 -27.71 22.29
N GLY A 97 3.15 -26.71 21.41
CA GLY A 97 3.03 -26.87 19.97
C GLY A 97 1.59 -26.79 19.48
N ASP A 98 0.64 -26.39 20.33
CA ASP A 98 -0.74 -26.18 19.94
C ASP A 98 -0.86 -24.85 19.20
N ARG A 99 -1.56 -24.88 18.05
CA ARG A 99 -1.73 -23.70 17.20
C ARG A 99 -2.72 -22.73 17.86
N ILE A 100 -2.27 -21.50 18.09
CA ILE A 100 -3.13 -20.41 18.55
C ILE A 100 -3.78 -19.75 17.34
N THR A 101 -5.11 -19.69 17.34
CA THR A 101 -5.89 -19.01 16.31
C THR A 101 -6.85 -18.02 16.95
N CYS A 102 -7.10 -16.90 16.27
CA CYS A 102 -8.13 -15.93 16.64
C CYS A 102 -9.25 -15.91 15.60
N GLY A 103 -9.57 -17.05 14.97
CA GLY A 103 -10.36 -17.08 13.74
C GLY A 103 -9.50 -17.04 12.48
N ASP A 104 -10.15 -16.89 11.33
CA ASP A 104 -9.51 -17.01 10.02
C ASP A 104 -8.93 -15.69 9.50
N LYS A 105 -9.27 -14.56 10.14
CA LYS A 105 -8.93 -13.23 9.64
C LYS A 105 -8.15 -12.39 10.66
N ALA A 106 -7.40 -11.41 10.17
CA ALA A 106 -6.65 -10.49 11.02
C ALA A 106 -7.58 -9.62 11.87
N GLU A 107 -8.74 -9.21 11.35
CA GLU A 107 -9.72 -8.40 12.08
C GLU A 107 -10.38 -9.11 13.28
N ASP A 108 -10.23 -10.43 13.37
CA ASP A 108 -10.75 -11.25 14.47
C ASP A 108 -9.80 -11.24 15.69
N ARG A 109 -8.56 -10.76 15.51
CA ARG A 109 -7.54 -10.62 16.57
C ARG A 109 -7.81 -9.39 17.43
N LYS A 110 -8.79 -9.48 18.33
CA LYS A 110 -9.20 -8.41 19.25
C LYS A 110 -9.36 -8.90 20.68
N GLY A 111 -9.30 -7.97 21.64
CA GLY A 111 -9.51 -8.24 23.07
C GLY A 111 -8.59 -9.34 23.60
N ALA A 112 -9.13 -10.25 24.40
CA ALA A 112 -8.35 -11.35 25.02
C ALA A 112 -7.56 -12.20 24.02
N CYS A 113 -8.03 -12.31 22.76
CA CYS A 113 -7.29 -13.06 21.74
C CYS A 113 -6.07 -12.30 21.24
N PHE A 114 -6.18 -10.97 21.10
CA PHE A 114 -5.03 -10.12 20.81
C PHE A 114 -4.01 -10.18 21.96
N ASP A 115 -4.46 -10.08 23.20
CA ASP A 115 -3.59 -10.19 24.39
C ASP A 115 -2.85 -11.53 24.42
N THR A 116 -3.53 -12.63 24.06
CA THR A 116 -2.91 -13.94 23.91
C THR A 116 -1.83 -13.90 22.83
N PHE A 117 -2.12 -13.38 21.64
CA PHE A 117 -1.14 -13.23 20.55
C PHE A 117 0.11 -12.47 20.99
N ILE A 118 -0.08 -11.35 21.68
CA ILE A 118 1.02 -10.52 22.18
C ILE A 118 1.84 -11.31 23.20
N SER A 119 1.21 -11.89 24.23
CA SER A 119 1.93 -12.64 25.26
C SER A 119 2.71 -13.85 24.72
N THR A 120 2.15 -14.57 23.74
CA THR A 120 2.82 -15.69 23.07
C THR A 120 3.99 -15.22 22.20
N PHE A 121 3.84 -14.10 21.49
CA PHE A 121 4.98 -13.48 20.80
C PHE A 121 6.08 -13.11 21.79
N GLU A 122 5.73 -12.55 22.95
CA GLU A 122 6.71 -12.15 23.96
C GLU A 122 7.44 -13.35 24.56
N ASP A 123 6.78 -14.48 24.79
CA ASP A 123 7.45 -15.74 25.18
C ASP A 123 8.46 -16.18 24.12
N ALA A 124 8.07 -16.20 22.84
CA ALA A 124 8.97 -16.52 21.74
C ALA A 124 10.17 -15.55 21.66
N ARG A 125 9.94 -14.24 21.81
CA ARG A 125 10.99 -13.21 21.85
C ARG A 125 11.95 -13.44 23.02
N ASN A 126 11.41 -13.63 24.22
CA ASN A 126 12.18 -13.75 25.46
C ASN A 126 13.02 -15.03 25.50
N SER A 127 12.54 -16.10 24.85
CA SER A 127 13.30 -17.35 24.65
C SER A 127 14.35 -17.27 23.54
N LYS A 128 14.52 -16.10 22.92
CA LYS A 128 15.35 -15.90 21.71
C LYS A 128 14.94 -16.81 20.56
N TYR A 129 13.63 -16.98 20.41
CA TYR A 129 12.98 -17.81 19.41
C TYR A 129 13.43 -19.28 19.51
N ASN A 130 13.61 -19.78 20.74
CA ASN A 130 13.91 -21.18 20.96
C ASN A 130 12.63 -22.01 20.90
N PRO A 131 12.43 -22.90 19.91
CA PRO A 131 11.19 -23.66 19.80
C PRO A 131 11.05 -24.78 20.85
N VAL A 132 12.10 -25.10 21.60
CA VAL A 132 12.07 -26.20 22.57
C VAL A 132 11.45 -25.72 23.88
N GLY A 133 10.17 -26.06 24.07
CA GLY A 133 9.43 -25.73 25.30
C GLY A 133 8.99 -24.28 25.40
N HIS A 134 8.97 -23.54 24.29
CA HIS A 134 8.48 -22.17 24.21
C HIS A 134 7.64 -21.96 22.96
N ALA A 135 6.93 -20.84 22.95
CA ALA A 135 6.15 -20.39 21.82
C ALA A 135 6.96 -20.26 20.53
N VAL A 136 6.27 -20.49 19.40
CA VAL A 136 6.82 -20.37 18.05
C VAL A 136 5.96 -19.40 17.24
N ILE A 137 6.62 -18.46 16.56
CA ILE A 137 5.97 -17.53 15.63
C ILE A 137 6.48 -17.79 14.21
N LYS A 138 5.65 -17.53 13.22
CA LYS A 138 6.04 -17.38 11.81
C LYS A 138 5.46 -16.09 11.27
N THR A 139 6.19 -15.43 10.38
CA THR A 139 5.87 -14.09 9.89
C THR A 139 5.87 -13.98 8.37
N GLU A 140 5.50 -15.07 7.69
CA GLU A 140 5.63 -15.29 6.24
C GLU A 140 5.63 -14.02 5.37
N ASN A 141 6.74 -13.70 4.73
CA ASN A 141 6.84 -12.58 3.78
C ASN A 141 6.54 -11.18 4.35
N MET A 142 6.49 -10.98 5.69
CA MET A 142 6.44 -9.66 6.34
C MET A 142 7.72 -9.33 7.12
N ILE A 143 8.26 -10.31 7.86
CA ILE A 143 9.58 -10.20 8.52
C ILE A 143 10.44 -11.37 8.02
N PRO A 144 11.59 -11.11 7.37
CA PRO A 144 12.49 -12.16 6.91
C PRO A 144 13.22 -12.81 8.08
N TRP A 145 13.66 -14.06 7.89
CA TRP A 145 14.38 -14.84 8.89
C TRP A 145 15.79 -15.14 8.41
N ARG A 146 16.72 -15.32 9.35
CA ARG A 146 18.07 -15.82 9.09
C ARG A 146 18.43 -16.93 10.05
N HIS A 147 19.31 -17.82 9.62
CA HIS A 147 19.95 -18.76 10.53
C HIS A 147 20.93 -18.02 11.45
N ASP A 148 20.82 -18.24 12.76
CA ASP A 148 21.79 -17.78 13.74
C ASP A 148 22.68 -18.94 14.18
N ALA A 149 23.94 -18.92 13.71
CA ALA A 149 24.90 -20.00 13.95
C ALA A 149 25.26 -20.17 15.44
N ASN A 150 25.20 -19.11 16.24
CA ASN A 150 25.50 -19.18 17.67
C ASN A 150 24.36 -19.85 18.44
N LEU A 151 23.12 -19.63 18.00
CA LEU A 151 21.93 -20.21 18.61
C LEU A 151 21.54 -21.57 17.99
N GLY A 152 22.08 -21.91 16.82
CA GLY A 152 21.77 -23.12 16.05
C GLY A 152 20.33 -23.17 15.54
N ARG A 153 19.71 -22.01 15.28
CA ARG A 153 18.28 -21.90 14.90
C ARG A 153 18.01 -20.67 14.05
N ASP A 154 16.85 -20.65 13.40
CA ASP A 154 16.41 -19.46 12.67
C ASP A 154 15.82 -18.43 13.62
N VAL A 155 16.11 -17.16 13.35
CA VAL A 155 15.60 -16.00 14.09
C VAL A 155 15.12 -14.92 13.12
N PRO A 156 14.15 -14.08 13.50
CA PRO A 156 13.77 -12.93 12.69
C PRO A 156 14.96 -11.99 12.46
N CYS A 157 15.06 -11.43 11.26
CA CYS A 157 16.06 -10.42 10.94
C CYS A 157 15.81 -9.15 11.75
N LEU A 158 16.87 -8.60 12.34
CA LEU A 158 16.88 -7.29 12.99
C LEU A 158 17.72 -6.32 12.16
N ASN A 159 17.28 -5.06 12.12
CA ASN A 159 18.05 -3.92 11.65
C ASN A 159 19.31 -3.75 12.51
N THR A 160 20.45 -3.57 11.87
CA THR A 160 21.76 -3.33 12.50
C THR A 160 22.27 -1.90 12.27
N VAL A 161 21.50 -1.08 11.56
CA VAL A 161 21.88 0.27 11.15
C VAL A 161 21.07 1.29 11.92
N LYS A 162 21.75 2.27 12.53
CA LYS A 162 21.11 3.40 13.22
C LYS A 162 20.32 4.27 12.25
N PRO A 163 19.20 4.89 12.68
CA PRO A 163 18.65 4.87 14.04
C PRO A 163 17.80 3.64 14.37
N PHE A 164 17.59 2.72 13.43
CA PHE A 164 16.65 1.61 13.55
C PHE A 164 17.29 0.32 14.09
N GLU A 165 18.46 0.41 14.70
CA GLU A 165 19.12 -0.75 15.32
C GLU A 165 18.17 -1.43 16.32
N GLY A 166 17.96 -2.73 16.17
CA GLY A 166 17.07 -3.52 17.02
C GLY A 166 15.60 -3.61 16.56
N TYR A 167 15.19 -2.87 15.53
CA TYR A 167 13.89 -3.05 14.87
C TYR A 167 13.89 -4.33 14.03
N PHE A 168 12.73 -4.94 13.80
CA PHE A 168 12.65 -6.00 12.80
C PHE A 168 12.84 -5.43 11.40
N ILE A 169 13.41 -6.22 10.50
CA ILE A 169 13.35 -5.93 9.07
C ILE A 169 11.90 -6.10 8.61
N SER A 170 11.35 -5.09 7.95
CA SER A 170 10.02 -5.15 7.35
C SER A 170 10.16 -5.29 5.84
N GLN A 171 9.65 -6.37 5.28
CA GLN A 171 9.76 -6.65 3.85
C GLN A 171 8.47 -6.33 3.12
N THR A 172 8.61 -5.92 1.86
CA THR A 172 7.54 -5.85 0.86
C THR A 172 7.77 -6.94 -0.18
N SER A 173 6.72 -7.36 -0.87
CA SER A 173 6.84 -8.31 -1.98
C SER A 173 7.66 -7.79 -3.16
N LEU A 174 7.69 -6.47 -3.40
CA LEU A 174 8.62 -5.85 -4.34
C LEU A 174 9.97 -5.61 -3.64
N SER A 175 11.06 -6.13 -4.22
CA SER A 175 12.42 -5.77 -3.82
C SER A 175 12.95 -4.66 -4.72
N VAL A 176 13.44 -3.56 -4.13
CA VAL A 176 14.08 -2.45 -4.85
C VAL A 176 15.54 -2.76 -5.22
N ASP A 177 16.22 -3.63 -4.47
CA ASP A 177 17.54 -4.14 -4.83
C ASP A 177 17.70 -5.61 -4.43
N THR A 178 17.48 -6.51 -5.39
CA THR A 178 17.56 -7.96 -5.18
C THR A 178 18.98 -8.47 -4.91
N LYS A 179 20.02 -7.65 -5.05
CA LYS A 179 21.41 -8.01 -4.74
C LYS A 179 21.71 -7.91 -3.25
N LYS A 180 20.87 -7.21 -2.47
CA LYS A 180 21.01 -7.07 -1.02
C LYS A 180 20.54 -8.32 -0.28
N GLY A 181 21.09 -8.59 0.90
CA GLY A 181 20.66 -9.73 1.72
C GLY A 181 19.23 -9.60 2.23
N LEU A 182 18.58 -10.71 2.61
CA LEU A 182 17.20 -10.68 3.12
C LEU A 182 17.05 -9.87 4.41
N CYS A 183 18.10 -9.76 5.22
CA CYS A 183 18.12 -8.93 6.43
C CYS A 183 18.62 -7.50 6.20
N ASP A 184 18.80 -7.06 4.95
CA ASP A 184 19.13 -5.65 4.63
C ASP A 184 17.83 -4.91 4.33
N GLN A 185 17.47 -3.93 5.15
CA GLN A 185 16.23 -3.15 4.98
C GLN A 185 16.19 -2.46 3.62
N SER A 186 17.35 -2.05 3.08
CA SER A 186 17.43 -1.35 1.79
C SER A 186 17.15 -2.28 0.60
N ARG A 187 16.93 -3.59 0.83
CA ARG A 187 16.44 -4.53 -0.19
C ARG A 187 15.00 -4.24 -0.58
N TYR A 188 14.18 -3.77 0.36
CA TYR A 188 12.74 -3.65 0.23
C TYR A 188 12.29 -2.21 0.01
N LEU A 189 11.07 -2.03 -0.46
CA LEU A 189 10.49 -0.70 -0.69
C LEU A 189 10.19 -0.03 0.65
N ASP A 190 10.74 1.15 0.90
CA ASP A 190 10.49 1.88 2.14
C ASP A 190 9.17 2.66 2.07
N SER A 191 8.19 2.27 2.90
CA SER A 191 6.86 2.89 2.98
C SER A 191 6.89 4.35 3.43
N LEU A 192 7.97 4.84 4.06
CA LEU A 192 8.13 6.26 4.36
C LEU A 192 8.65 7.10 3.18
N LYS A 193 9.19 6.44 2.15
CA LYS A 193 9.90 7.12 1.05
C LYS A 193 9.17 7.04 -0.28
N TYR A 194 8.58 5.89 -0.57
CA TYR A 194 7.97 5.62 -1.87
C TYR A 194 6.45 5.64 -1.79
N ASN A 195 5.83 6.30 -2.76
CA ASN A 195 4.42 6.15 -3.02
C ASN A 195 4.20 4.78 -3.68
N ALA A 196 3.49 3.90 -2.97
CA ALA A 196 3.11 2.62 -3.54
C ALA A 196 1.74 2.20 -3.02
N VAL A 197 1.07 1.36 -3.82
CA VAL A 197 -0.18 0.71 -3.47
C VAL A 197 0.03 -0.79 -3.29
N VAL A 198 -0.88 -1.41 -2.58
CA VAL A 198 -0.89 -2.84 -2.31
C VAL A 198 -1.86 -3.54 -3.27
N LEU A 199 -1.34 -4.47 -4.07
CA LEU A 199 -2.16 -5.23 -5.01
C LEU A 199 -2.68 -6.50 -4.32
N PRO A 200 -3.98 -6.83 -4.39
CA PRO A 200 -4.49 -8.00 -3.67
C PRO A 200 -3.85 -9.30 -4.17
N LYS A 201 -3.67 -10.28 -3.28
CA LYS A 201 -3.19 -11.61 -3.69
C LYS A 201 -4.21 -12.30 -4.60
N ARG A 202 -3.71 -13.12 -5.53
CA ARG A 202 -4.51 -13.99 -6.43
C ARG A 202 -5.43 -13.28 -7.43
N VAL A 203 -5.29 -11.98 -7.64
CA VAL A 203 -6.01 -11.27 -8.72
C VAL A 203 -5.39 -11.57 -10.09
N ASN A 204 -6.22 -11.53 -11.13
CA ASN A 204 -5.84 -11.70 -12.53
C ASN A 204 -6.40 -10.57 -13.40
N TRP A 205 -6.39 -9.34 -12.87
CA TRP A 205 -6.87 -8.16 -13.60
C TRP A 205 -5.96 -7.85 -14.78
N ARG A 206 -6.58 -7.53 -15.91
CA ARG A 206 -5.88 -7.36 -17.20
C ARG A 206 -6.42 -6.18 -17.98
N ALA A 207 -5.53 -5.48 -18.67
CA ALA A 207 -5.90 -4.49 -19.68
C ALA A 207 -5.19 -4.84 -20.99
N GLY A 208 -5.93 -5.02 -22.08
CA GLY A 208 -5.34 -5.45 -23.36
C GLY A 208 -4.59 -6.78 -23.28
N GLY A 209 -5.10 -7.72 -22.46
CA GLY A 209 -4.48 -9.02 -22.21
C GLY A 209 -3.27 -9.00 -21.26
N VAL A 210 -2.72 -7.83 -20.92
CA VAL A 210 -1.56 -7.69 -20.02
C VAL A 210 -2.03 -7.72 -18.57
N LYS A 211 -1.46 -8.62 -17.77
CA LYS A 211 -1.81 -8.79 -16.35
C LYS A 211 -1.08 -7.76 -15.50
N THR A 212 -1.77 -7.18 -14.53
CA THR A 212 -1.12 -6.31 -13.55
C THR A 212 -0.25 -7.10 -12.56
N ASP A 213 0.95 -6.58 -12.29
CA ASP A 213 1.87 -7.11 -11.30
C ASP A 213 2.62 -6.02 -10.51
N GLY A 214 3.69 -6.39 -9.82
CA GLY A 214 4.42 -5.46 -8.95
C GLY A 214 5.43 -4.66 -9.76
N GLY A 215 5.49 -3.35 -9.57
CA GLY A 215 6.30 -2.43 -10.37
C GLY A 215 5.51 -1.65 -11.43
N ASP A 216 4.29 -2.09 -11.77
CA ASP A 216 3.35 -1.32 -12.61
C ASP A 216 3.14 0.07 -12.03
N LEU A 217 3.18 1.09 -12.90
CA LEU A 217 2.85 2.46 -12.56
C LEU A 217 1.37 2.60 -12.20
N VAL A 218 1.10 3.44 -11.21
CA VAL A 218 -0.23 3.73 -10.69
C VAL A 218 -0.40 5.23 -10.52
N VAL A 219 -1.54 5.76 -10.95
CA VAL A 219 -2.00 7.10 -10.59
C VAL A 219 -3.09 6.95 -9.53
N VAL A 220 -2.98 7.75 -8.47
CA VAL A 220 -3.91 7.73 -7.36
C VAL A 220 -4.48 9.13 -7.18
N ARG A 221 -5.81 9.25 -7.02
CA ARG A 221 -6.46 10.51 -6.66
C ARG A 221 -7.34 10.34 -5.44
N ASP A 222 -7.06 11.12 -4.41
CA ASP A 222 -7.97 11.27 -3.27
C ASP A 222 -9.10 12.25 -3.63
N LEU A 223 -10.35 11.81 -3.60
CA LEU A 223 -11.48 12.65 -3.98
C LEU A 223 -11.79 13.74 -2.95
N GLU A 224 -11.40 13.56 -1.69
CA GLU A 224 -11.63 14.58 -0.66
C GLU A 224 -10.65 15.76 -0.80
N SER A 225 -9.35 15.49 -0.92
CA SER A 225 -8.35 16.56 -1.08
C SER A 225 -8.15 17.02 -2.53
N GLY A 226 -8.59 16.23 -3.50
CA GLY A 226 -8.34 16.43 -4.93
C GLY A 226 -6.89 16.18 -5.36
N LYS A 227 -6.02 15.76 -4.44
CA LYS A 227 -4.60 15.53 -4.74
C LYS A 227 -4.41 14.29 -5.60
N ILE A 228 -3.46 14.38 -6.52
CA ILE A 228 -3.01 13.30 -7.38
C ILE A 228 -1.57 12.93 -7.01
N ALA A 229 -1.32 11.64 -6.85
CA ALA A 229 0.00 11.08 -6.62
C ALA A 229 0.32 10.03 -7.68
N TYR A 230 1.60 9.90 -7.99
CA TYR A 230 2.13 8.82 -8.81
C TYR A 230 2.80 7.78 -7.91
N ALA A 231 2.50 6.53 -8.16
CA ALA A 231 2.85 5.40 -7.33
C ALA A 231 3.19 4.18 -8.19
N ILE A 232 3.51 3.08 -7.53
CA ILE A 232 3.62 1.76 -8.16
C ILE A 232 2.84 0.71 -7.37
N ASN A 233 2.55 -0.42 -7.98
CA ASN A 233 2.20 -1.64 -7.25
C ASN A 233 3.44 -2.14 -6.48
N GLY A 234 3.58 -1.75 -5.22
CA GLY A 234 4.78 -2.01 -4.41
C GLY A 234 4.67 -3.22 -3.48
N ASP A 235 3.44 -3.70 -3.23
CA ASP A 235 3.26 -4.84 -2.33
C ASP A 235 2.08 -5.76 -2.66
N ARG A 236 1.92 -6.84 -1.88
CA ARG A 236 0.87 -7.86 -2.02
C ARG A 236 0.13 -8.08 -0.71
N GLY A 237 -1.12 -7.63 -0.69
CA GLY A 237 -2.00 -7.69 0.47
C GLY A 237 -2.86 -8.95 0.53
N PRO A 238 -3.74 -9.05 1.53
CA PRO A 238 -4.72 -10.13 1.66
C PRO A 238 -5.58 -10.30 0.39
N VAL A 239 -6.13 -11.50 0.18
CA VAL A 239 -6.93 -11.82 -1.02
C VAL A 239 -8.23 -11.00 -1.13
N LYS A 240 -8.79 -10.57 0.02
CA LYS A 240 -10.03 -9.78 0.11
C LYS A 240 -9.77 -8.29 0.41
N GLY A 241 -8.52 -7.90 0.64
CA GLY A 241 -8.16 -6.51 0.87
C GLY A 241 -7.96 -5.82 -0.47
N ILE A 242 -8.38 -4.58 -0.58
CA ILE A 242 -8.13 -3.68 -1.71
C ILE A 242 -8.03 -2.26 -1.17
N GLY A 243 -7.23 -1.41 -1.84
CA GLY A 243 -7.05 -0.04 -1.42
C GLY A 243 -6.20 0.08 -0.16
N GLU A 244 -4.92 -0.25 -0.27
CA GLU A 244 -3.93 0.11 0.76
C GLU A 244 -2.79 0.86 0.08
N GLY A 245 -2.26 1.87 0.77
CA GLY A 245 -1.17 2.72 0.29
C GLY A 245 -0.10 2.90 1.35
N THR A 246 1.15 3.13 0.92
CA THR A 246 2.26 3.39 1.84
C THR A 246 2.01 4.62 2.74
N ILE A 247 2.78 4.74 3.81
CA ILE A 247 2.74 5.91 4.70
C ILE A 247 3.04 7.20 3.91
N ALA A 248 4.02 7.17 3.00
CA ALA A 248 4.34 8.30 2.13
C ALA A 248 3.13 8.73 1.28
N LEU A 249 2.46 7.77 0.64
CA LEU A 249 1.31 8.04 -0.21
C LEU A 249 0.13 8.60 0.60
N THR A 250 -0.23 7.95 1.69
CA THR A 250 -1.37 8.35 2.54
C THR A 250 -1.11 9.68 3.26
N SER A 251 0.14 9.93 3.67
CA SER A 251 0.58 11.23 4.20
C SER A 251 0.47 12.34 3.15
N PHE A 252 0.93 12.09 1.92
CA PHE A 252 0.81 13.05 0.83
C PHE A 252 -0.65 13.41 0.53
N LEU A 253 -1.50 12.40 0.38
CA LEU A 253 -2.93 12.59 0.07
C LEU A 253 -3.66 13.32 1.21
N SER A 254 -3.50 12.88 2.45
CA SER A 254 -4.11 13.53 3.62
C SER A 254 -3.55 14.93 3.90
N GLY A 255 -2.30 15.21 3.51
CA GLY A 255 -1.57 16.43 3.89
C GLY A 255 -1.09 16.42 5.35
N ILE A 256 -1.18 15.27 6.03
CA ILE A 256 -0.71 15.11 7.42
C ILE A 256 0.75 14.65 7.37
N SER A 257 1.66 15.45 7.90
CA SER A 257 3.08 15.08 8.01
C SER A 257 3.35 14.14 9.19
N ILE A 258 4.21 13.15 8.95
CA ILE A 258 4.67 12.18 9.95
C ILE A 258 6.00 12.66 10.57
N LYS A 259 6.07 12.63 11.90
CA LYS A 259 7.20 13.05 12.74
C LYS A 259 8.17 11.91 13.03
N GLY A 260 7.75 10.66 12.82
CA GLY A 260 8.55 9.46 13.08
C GLY A 260 8.45 8.96 14.51
N THR A 261 7.52 9.49 15.32
CA THR A 261 7.24 9.07 16.70
C THR A 261 5.81 8.59 16.89
N GLU A 262 5.02 8.54 15.82
CA GLU A 262 3.62 8.14 15.85
C GLU A 262 3.47 6.70 16.32
N THR A 263 2.39 6.47 17.07
CA THR A 263 1.84 5.14 17.37
C THR A 263 1.09 4.56 16.18
N TYR A 264 0.75 3.27 16.22
CA TYR A 264 -0.07 2.65 15.18
C TYR A 264 -1.44 3.32 15.02
N ALA A 265 -2.08 3.69 16.14
CA ALA A 265 -3.36 4.38 16.13
C ALA A 265 -3.30 5.76 15.44
N GLU A 266 -2.18 6.47 15.57
CA GLU A 266 -1.96 7.74 14.90
C GLU A 266 -1.68 7.56 13.41
N ILE A 267 -0.85 6.57 13.03
CA ILE A 267 -0.60 6.25 11.63
C ILE A 267 -1.88 5.90 10.88
N LYS A 268 -2.78 5.13 11.48
CA LYS A 268 -4.07 4.78 10.87
C LYS A 268 -4.95 6.00 10.54
N LYS A 269 -4.71 7.17 11.14
CA LYS A 269 -5.45 8.40 10.81
C LYS A 269 -5.12 8.94 9.42
N LEU A 270 -4.06 8.45 8.76
CA LEU A 270 -3.76 8.80 7.38
C LEU A 270 -4.70 8.14 6.35
N HIS A 271 -5.58 7.23 6.79
CA HIS A 271 -6.57 6.60 5.89
C HIS A 271 -7.35 7.65 5.08
N ARG A 272 -7.72 7.29 3.86
CA ARG A 272 -8.49 8.14 2.96
C ARG A 272 -9.73 7.38 2.49
N ASP A 273 -10.85 8.08 2.36
CA ASP A 273 -12.05 7.49 1.80
C ASP A 273 -12.16 7.84 0.31
N ARG A 274 -12.75 6.96 -0.49
CA ARG A 274 -13.06 7.19 -1.92
C ARG A 274 -11.84 7.65 -2.73
N VAL A 275 -10.81 6.81 -2.77
CA VAL A 275 -9.64 7.02 -3.59
C VAL A 275 -9.83 6.36 -4.94
N GLN A 276 -9.40 7.03 -6.00
CA GLN A 276 -9.40 6.49 -7.36
C GLN A 276 -8.01 5.99 -7.72
N TYR A 277 -7.97 4.86 -8.42
CA TYR A 277 -6.75 4.19 -8.84
C TYR A 277 -6.78 3.98 -10.35
N ILE A 278 -5.71 4.37 -11.04
CA ILE A 278 -5.45 3.95 -12.41
C ILE A 278 -4.15 3.18 -12.40
N THR A 279 -4.19 1.89 -12.69
CA THR A 279 -2.98 1.06 -12.86
C THR A 279 -2.70 0.89 -14.34
N PHE A 280 -1.43 0.88 -14.73
CA PHE A 280 -0.99 0.69 -16.11
C PHE A 280 -0.21 -0.63 -16.24
N PRO A 281 -0.88 -1.77 -16.51
CA PRO A 281 -0.25 -3.09 -16.50
C PRO A 281 0.88 -3.30 -17.53
N ALA A 282 0.96 -2.44 -18.55
CA ALA A 282 1.99 -2.53 -19.58
C ALA A 282 3.22 -1.65 -19.26
N ASP A 283 3.18 -0.90 -18.15
CA ASP A 283 4.15 0.13 -17.83
C ASP A 283 4.75 -0.07 -16.44
N ASP A 284 5.82 -0.88 -16.42
CA ASP A 284 6.61 -1.17 -15.23
C ASP A 284 7.77 -0.17 -15.09
N ILE A 285 7.99 0.33 -13.87
CA ILE A 285 9.09 1.27 -13.58
C ILE A 285 10.47 0.62 -13.73
N ARG A 286 10.62 -0.66 -13.40
CA ARG A 286 11.92 -1.35 -13.32
C ARG A 286 12.70 -1.36 -14.63
N PRO A 287 12.14 -1.80 -15.78
CA PRO A 287 12.86 -1.75 -17.05
C PRO A 287 13.14 -0.32 -17.53
N LYS A 288 12.40 0.69 -17.06
CA LYS A 288 12.61 2.10 -17.42
C LYS A 288 13.81 2.72 -16.68
N THR A 289 14.32 2.08 -15.63
CA THR A 289 15.35 2.63 -14.74
C THR A 289 16.47 1.63 -14.41
N ASP A 290 16.71 0.65 -15.28
CA ASP A 290 17.71 -0.42 -15.06
C ASP A 290 17.57 -1.12 -13.69
N ASN A 291 16.32 -1.33 -13.26
CA ASN A 291 15.93 -1.91 -11.96
C ASN A 291 16.37 -1.10 -10.73
N LYS A 292 16.69 0.18 -10.88
CA LYS A 292 17.02 1.09 -9.79
C LYS A 292 16.22 2.38 -9.93
N PHE A 293 15.20 2.56 -9.11
CA PHE A 293 14.31 3.72 -9.22
C PHE A 293 14.20 4.51 -7.91
N THR A 294 13.89 5.77 -8.07
CA THR A 294 13.56 6.74 -7.02
C THR A 294 12.08 7.13 -7.10
N GLN A 295 11.58 7.89 -6.12
CA GLN A 295 10.24 8.46 -6.22
C GLN A 295 10.14 9.43 -7.40
N ASP A 296 11.18 10.22 -7.66
CA ASP A 296 11.22 11.16 -8.79
C ASP A 296 11.09 10.45 -10.15
N ASP A 297 11.61 9.21 -10.27
CA ASP A 297 11.41 8.39 -11.46
C ASP A 297 9.95 7.96 -11.61
N ILE A 298 9.31 7.54 -10.52
CA ILE A 298 7.89 7.18 -10.48
C ILE A 298 7.03 8.40 -10.86
N ASP A 299 7.32 9.57 -10.30
CA ASP A 299 6.59 10.80 -10.56
C ASP A 299 6.73 11.23 -12.02
N ARG A 300 7.95 11.21 -12.56
CA ARG A 300 8.21 11.59 -13.97
C ARG A 300 7.51 10.66 -14.96
N GLU A 301 7.69 9.35 -14.81
CA GLU A 301 7.11 8.39 -15.74
C GLU A 301 5.59 8.27 -15.56
N GLY A 302 5.11 8.34 -14.32
CA GLY A 302 3.68 8.33 -13.99
C GLY A 302 2.94 9.56 -14.52
N ALA A 303 3.51 10.76 -14.38
CA ALA A 303 2.92 11.99 -14.89
C ALA A 303 2.78 11.97 -16.42
N LYS A 304 3.86 11.58 -17.11
CA LYS A 304 3.86 11.42 -18.57
C LYS A 304 2.77 10.44 -19.03
N LEU A 305 2.69 9.28 -18.38
CA LEU A 305 1.73 8.24 -18.73
C LEU A 305 0.29 8.65 -18.45
N PHE A 306 0.06 9.39 -17.35
CA PHE A 306 -1.25 9.93 -17.01
C PHE A 306 -1.73 10.97 -18.04
N GLU A 307 -0.85 11.85 -18.49
CA GLU A 307 -1.15 12.81 -19.56
C GLU A 307 -1.52 12.09 -20.86
N GLU A 308 -0.73 11.10 -21.28
CA GLU A 308 -0.99 10.29 -22.48
C GLU A 308 -2.32 9.52 -22.39
N TRP A 309 -2.64 9.00 -21.20
CA TRP A 309 -3.89 8.29 -20.94
C TRP A 309 -5.14 9.18 -21.11
N GLY A 310 -5.02 10.49 -20.88
CA GLY A 310 -6.10 11.48 -20.97
C GLY A 310 -6.25 12.40 -19.76
N GLY A 311 -5.35 12.28 -18.77
CA GLY A 311 -5.25 13.19 -17.63
C GLY A 311 -6.52 13.31 -16.77
N VAL A 312 -6.62 14.45 -16.09
CA VAL A 312 -7.70 14.75 -15.13
C VAL A 312 -9.08 14.70 -15.79
N GLU A 313 -9.21 15.21 -17.02
CA GLU A 313 -10.49 15.25 -17.74
C GLU A 313 -11.08 13.84 -17.91
N ARG A 314 -10.25 12.87 -18.33
CA ARG A 314 -10.66 11.48 -18.45
C ARG A 314 -10.92 10.83 -17.10
N LEU A 315 -10.12 11.14 -16.08
CA LEU A 315 -10.31 10.62 -14.72
C LEU A 315 -11.65 11.10 -14.11
N ASP A 316 -12.03 12.35 -14.35
CA ASP A 316 -13.32 12.91 -13.93
C ASP A 316 -14.50 12.25 -14.65
N ALA A 317 -14.35 11.91 -15.92
CA ALA A 317 -15.34 11.12 -16.62
C ALA A 317 -15.48 9.70 -16.04
N CYS A 318 -14.36 9.06 -15.69
CA CYS A 318 -14.38 7.72 -15.09
C CYS A 318 -14.92 7.69 -13.66
N ALA A 319 -14.85 8.79 -12.91
CA ALA A 319 -15.44 8.91 -11.58
C ALA A 319 -16.95 8.66 -11.54
N LYS A 320 -17.62 8.67 -12.70
CA LYS A 320 -19.07 8.45 -12.84
C LYS A 320 -19.46 6.99 -13.05
N LEU A 321 -18.48 6.08 -13.08
CA LEU A 321 -18.73 4.64 -13.21
C LEU A 321 -19.19 4.00 -11.89
N ASP A 322 -18.93 4.67 -10.78
CA ASP A 322 -19.24 4.20 -9.42
C ASP A 322 -20.64 4.69 -8.97
#